data_AF-A0A939GKY3-F1
#
_entry.id   AF-A0A939GKY3-F1
#
_cell.length_a   1.000
_cell.length_b   1.000
_cell.length_c   1.000
_cell.angle_alpha   90.00
_cell.angle_beta   90.00
_cell.angle_gamma   90.00
#
_symmetry.space_group_name_H-M   'P 1'
#
loop_
_entity.id
_entity.type
_entity.pdbx_description
1 polymer ?
#
loop_
_entity_poly.entity_id
_entity_poly.type
_entity_poly.pdbx_seq_one_letter_code
_entity_poly.pdbx_strand_id
1 'polypeptide(L)'
;MLFQPATYRAYPAISNSDLTEFERFLTATPNKTPVAAYAEGSAFHQLVLEPRCGRPIPADIDRERLTKMATAVRATRFGRWALQWGQKEQPHLFRDPETGLLCKCQTDLRLRHGLIVDIKTTRARTYQQFLECCELYQYDRQTAFYLDGLNAKRFVLLGVQKTAPFQVFYFEPTADAMGNAFIEQGRERYKRLLALLAKSSFQPSSWATAAASTPRYRNAIVDNVVPNRVYV
;
A
#
# COMPACT_ATOMS: atom_id res chain seq x y z
N MET A 1 1.16 -22.38 -6.72
CA MET A 1 2.27 -21.41 -6.59
C MET A 1 2.66 -21.35 -5.12
N LEU A 2 3.94 -21.49 -4.75
CA LEU A 2 4.37 -21.29 -3.36
C LEU A 2 4.38 -19.79 -3.04
N PHE A 3 3.93 -19.41 -1.84
CA PHE A 3 3.94 -18.02 -1.40
C PHE A 3 5.34 -17.64 -0.91
N GLN A 4 6.05 -16.85 -1.71
CA GLN A 4 7.42 -16.39 -1.46
C GLN A 4 7.55 -14.93 -1.93
N PRO A 5 8.57 -14.18 -1.48
CA PRO A 5 8.76 -12.79 -1.92
C PRO A 5 8.78 -12.63 -3.44
N ALA A 6 9.41 -13.55 -4.17
CA ALA A 6 9.48 -13.53 -5.64
C ALA A 6 8.11 -13.72 -6.33
N THR A 7 7.17 -14.39 -5.66
CA THR A 7 5.85 -14.71 -6.22
C THR A 7 4.72 -13.85 -5.64
N TYR A 8 5.01 -13.03 -4.63
CA TYR A 8 4.03 -12.24 -3.87
C TYR A 8 3.07 -11.46 -4.77
N ARG A 9 3.60 -10.73 -5.76
CA ARG A 9 2.79 -9.86 -6.64
C ARG A 9 1.75 -10.67 -7.43
N ALA A 10 2.16 -11.78 -8.03
CA ALA A 10 1.29 -12.62 -8.87
C ALA A 10 0.47 -13.65 -8.09
N TYR A 11 0.73 -13.83 -6.79
CA TYR A 11 0.02 -14.82 -5.99
C TYR A 11 -1.49 -14.51 -5.91
N PRO A 12 -2.40 -15.48 -6.16
CA PRO A 12 -3.84 -15.25 -6.25
C PRO A 12 -4.50 -15.09 -4.87
N ALA A 13 -4.20 -13.95 -4.22
CA ALA A 13 -4.80 -13.50 -2.96
C ALA A 13 -4.97 -11.98 -3.02
N ILE A 14 -6.00 -11.48 -2.33
CA ILE A 14 -6.44 -10.08 -2.41
C ILE A 14 -5.51 -9.19 -1.58
N SER A 15 -4.91 -8.19 -2.22
CA SER A 15 -4.11 -7.16 -1.57
C SER A 15 -4.86 -5.83 -1.43
N ASN A 16 -4.35 -4.92 -0.59
CA ASN A 16 -4.89 -3.56 -0.51
C ASN A 16 -4.87 -2.81 -1.86
N SER A 17 -3.88 -3.09 -2.71
CA SER A 17 -3.82 -2.53 -4.08
C SER A 17 -4.89 -3.12 -4.98
N ASP A 18 -5.21 -4.41 -4.84
CA ASP A 18 -6.31 -5.04 -5.59
C ASP A 18 -7.67 -4.44 -5.18
N LEU A 19 -7.85 -4.12 -3.90
CA LEU A 19 -9.04 -3.38 -3.43
C LEU A 19 -9.13 -1.97 -4.02
N THR A 20 -7.99 -1.31 -4.23
CA THR A 20 -7.93 0.00 -4.91
C THR A 20 -8.37 -0.11 -6.37
N GLU A 21 -7.90 -1.16 -7.07
CA GLU A 21 -8.29 -1.46 -8.44
C GLU A 21 -9.79 -1.74 -8.55
N PHE A 22 -10.32 -2.55 -7.62
CA PHE A 22 -11.73 -2.88 -7.57
C PHE A 22 -12.62 -1.66 -7.26
N GLU A 23 -12.22 -0.78 -6.33
CA GLU A 23 -12.92 0.47 -6.06
C GLU A 23 -13.00 1.37 -7.30
N ARG A 24 -11.92 1.45 -8.09
CA ARG A 24 -11.90 2.17 -9.37
C ARG A 24 -12.84 1.56 -10.39
N PHE A 25 -12.87 0.22 -10.47
CA PHE A 25 -13.81 -0.51 -11.32
C PHE A 25 -15.27 -0.18 -10.96
N LEU A 26 -15.62 -0.19 -9.68
CA LEU A 26 -16.98 0.13 -9.20
C LEU A 26 -17.39 1.59 -9.48
N THR A 27 -16.43 2.52 -9.43
CA THR A 27 -16.67 3.96 -9.62
C THR A 27 -16.50 4.43 -11.06
N ALA A 28 -16.22 3.52 -12.00
CA ALA A 28 -15.86 3.84 -13.39
C ALA A 28 -14.69 4.86 -13.50
N THR A 29 -13.80 4.87 -12.50
CA THR A 29 -12.63 5.74 -12.50
C THR A 29 -11.51 5.08 -13.30
N PRO A 30 -10.88 5.76 -14.28
CA PRO A 30 -9.79 5.18 -15.05
C PRO A 30 -8.64 4.72 -14.15
N ASN A 31 -8.14 3.52 -14.40
CA ASN A 31 -6.94 3.02 -13.73
C ASN A 31 -5.68 3.71 -14.31
N LYS A 32 -5.44 4.96 -13.92
CA LYS A 32 -4.18 5.66 -14.23
C LYS A 32 -3.15 5.24 -13.20
N THR A 33 -2.32 4.26 -13.55
CA THR A 33 -1.13 3.90 -12.77
C THR A 33 -0.01 4.87 -13.15
N PRO A 34 0.37 5.88 -12.33
CA PRO A 34 1.50 6.75 -12.64
C PRO A 34 2.82 5.97 -12.59
N VAL A 35 3.18 5.32 -13.71
CA VAL A 35 4.32 4.39 -13.83
C VAL A 35 5.61 4.99 -13.27
N ALA A 36 5.90 6.25 -13.60
CA ALA A 36 7.09 6.95 -13.12
C ALA A 36 7.12 7.12 -11.58
N ALA A 37 5.98 7.48 -10.96
CA ALA A 37 5.91 7.63 -9.51
C ALA A 37 6.06 6.29 -8.77
N TYR A 38 5.52 5.20 -9.35
CA TYR A 38 5.71 3.85 -8.83
C TYR A 38 7.16 3.36 -8.98
N ALA A 39 7.82 3.66 -10.10
CA ALA A 39 9.21 3.30 -10.32
C ALA A 39 10.14 4.02 -9.33
N GLU A 40 9.94 5.33 -9.14
CA GLU A 40 10.70 6.13 -8.17
C GLU A 40 10.48 5.64 -6.73
N GLY A 41 9.22 5.39 -6.34
CA GLY A 41 8.89 4.85 -5.02
C GLY A 41 9.55 3.48 -4.77
N SER A 42 9.51 2.59 -5.76
CA SER A 42 10.14 1.27 -5.69
C SER A 42 11.66 1.36 -5.56
N ALA A 43 12.30 2.26 -6.31
CA ALA A 43 13.74 2.50 -6.21
C ALA A 43 14.13 3.07 -4.84
N PHE A 44 13.30 3.96 -4.27
CA PHE A 44 13.51 4.48 -2.92
C PHE A 44 13.39 3.38 -1.87
N HIS A 45 12.34 2.56 -1.93
CA HIS A 45 12.14 1.40 -1.05
C HIS A 45 13.33 0.43 -1.12
N GLN A 46 13.81 0.13 -2.32
CA GLN A 46 15.01 -0.67 -2.49
C GLN A 46 16.23 -0.06 -1.78
N LEU A 47 16.48 1.25 -1.92
CA LEU A 47 17.64 1.90 -1.30
C LEU A 47 17.52 1.99 0.23
N VAL A 48 16.32 2.12 0.77
CA VAL A 48 16.11 2.27 2.22
C VAL A 48 16.04 0.92 2.94
N LEU A 49 15.33 -0.06 2.37
CA LEU A 49 15.08 -1.38 2.96
C LEU A 49 16.13 -2.42 2.53
N GLU A 50 16.48 -2.47 1.26
CA GLU A 50 17.34 -3.53 0.70
C GLU A 50 18.59 -2.98 -0.02
N PRO A 51 19.43 -2.15 0.65
CA PRO A 51 20.54 -1.44 -0.02
C PRO A 51 21.60 -2.34 -0.65
N ARG A 52 21.58 -3.65 -0.37
CA ARG A 52 22.52 -4.65 -0.86
C ARG A 52 21.91 -5.65 -1.86
N CYS A 53 20.65 -5.51 -2.27
CA CYS A 53 20.01 -6.51 -3.13
C CYS A 53 20.53 -6.54 -4.58
N GLY A 54 21.32 -5.54 -4.99
CA GLY A 54 21.97 -5.50 -6.30
C GLY A 54 21.03 -5.29 -7.51
N ARG A 55 19.71 -5.14 -7.29
CA ARG A 55 18.76 -4.89 -8.38
C ARG A 55 19.05 -3.54 -9.06
N PRO A 56 19.01 -3.44 -10.39
CA PRO A 56 19.29 -2.20 -11.08
C PRO A 56 18.19 -1.17 -10.79
N ILE A 57 18.60 0.08 -10.58
CA ILE A 57 17.71 1.24 -10.54
C ILE A 57 17.69 1.86 -11.94
N PRO A 58 16.51 2.12 -12.53
CA PRO A 58 16.39 2.81 -13.82
C PRO A 58 17.24 4.08 -13.91
N ALA A 59 17.88 4.29 -15.06
CA ALA A 59 18.86 5.36 -15.25
C ALA A 59 18.24 6.77 -15.21
N ASP A 60 16.95 6.89 -15.51
CA ASP A 60 16.16 8.11 -15.44
C ASP A 60 15.78 8.51 -14.00
N ILE A 61 16.02 7.63 -13.01
CA ILE A 61 15.76 7.92 -11.61
C ILE A 61 16.99 8.55 -10.96
N ASP A 62 16.76 9.72 -10.35
CA ASP A 62 17.75 10.45 -9.56
C ASP A 62 18.16 9.68 -8.27
N ARG A 63 19.12 8.79 -8.44
CA ARG A 63 19.66 7.93 -7.38
C ARG A 63 20.31 8.73 -6.25
N GLU A 64 20.94 9.86 -6.55
CA GLU A 64 21.60 10.69 -5.54
C GLU A 64 20.57 11.27 -4.56
N ARG A 65 19.48 11.85 -5.09
CA ARG A 65 18.40 12.37 -4.25
C ARG A 65 17.72 11.27 -3.45
N LEU A 66 17.44 10.10 -4.03
CA LEU A 66 16.86 8.99 -3.28
C LEU A 66 17.81 8.49 -2.17
N THR A 67 19.13 8.54 -2.40
CA THR A 67 20.13 8.21 -1.38
C THR A 67 20.12 9.23 -0.24
N LYS A 68 19.96 10.53 -0.55
CA LYS A 68 19.81 11.59 0.47
C LYS A 68 18.53 11.39 1.29
N MET A 69 17.41 11.06 0.64
CA MET A 69 16.14 10.73 1.33
C MET A 69 16.31 9.52 2.26
N ALA A 70 16.94 8.44 1.80
CA ALA A 70 17.17 7.24 2.60
C ALA A 70 18.12 7.52 3.78
N THR A 71 19.11 8.40 3.58
CA THR A 71 19.99 8.90 4.66
C THR A 71 19.20 9.70 5.70
N ALA A 72 18.26 10.55 5.28
CA ALA A 72 17.41 11.31 6.20
C ALA A 72 16.56 10.38 7.09
N VAL A 73 15.97 9.33 6.52
CA VAL A 73 15.25 8.30 7.30
C VAL A 73 16.17 7.64 8.34
N ARG A 74 17.39 7.22 7.92
CA ARG A 74 18.39 6.61 8.80
C ARG A 74 18.96 7.57 9.84
N ALA A 75 18.91 8.88 9.61
CA ALA A 75 19.39 9.88 10.54
C ALA A 75 18.48 9.98 11.77
N THR A 76 17.16 9.83 11.59
CA THR A 76 16.19 9.85 12.69
C THR A 76 16.42 8.70 13.67
N ARG A 77 16.18 8.94 14.97
CA ARG A 77 16.29 7.89 16.01
C ARG A 77 15.34 6.71 15.72
N PHE A 78 14.08 6.99 15.42
CA PHE A 78 13.07 5.96 15.15
C PHE A 78 13.37 5.21 13.85
N GLY A 79 13.65 5.92 12.74
CA GLY A 79 13.95 5.28 11.46
C GLY A 79 15.21 4.42 11.51
N ARG A 80 16.27 4.87 12.19
CA ARG A 80 17.48 4.06 12.42
C ARG A 80 17.17 2.77 13.16
N TRP A 81 16.44 2.87 14.27
CA TRP A 81 16.05 1.72 15.08
C TRP A 81 15.16 0.75 14.30
N ALA A 82 14.15 1.27 13.60
CA ALA A 82 13.21 0.46 12.82
C ALA A 82 13.93 -0.27 11.68
N LEU A 83 14.83 0.41 10.96
CA LEU A 83 15.63 -0.19 9.88
C LEU A 83 16.65 -1.21 10.41
N GLN A 84 17.19 -1.02 11.61
CA GLN A 84 18.13 -1.98 12.20
C GLN A 84 17.43 -3.27 12.63
N TRP A 85 16.27 -3.17 13.30
CA TRP A 85 15.65 -4.29 13.99
C TRP A 85 14.42 -4.88 13.31
N GLY A 86 13.85 -4.19 12.32
CA GLY A 86 12.69 -4.66 11.58
C GLY A 86 13.04 -5.70 10.52
N GLN A 87 12.21 -6.73 10.44
CA GLN A 87 12.16 -7.64 9.30
C GLN A 87 11.60 -6.88 8.10
N LYS A 88 12.32 -6.92 6.98
CA LYS A 88 12.03 -6.09 5.81
C LYS A 88 11.28 -6.89 4.76
N GLU A 89 10.38 -6.21 4.05
CA GLU A 89 9.74 -6.72 2.84
C GLU A 89 9.09 -8.09 3.02
N GLN A 90 8.51 -8.35 4.20
CA GLN A 90 7.95 -9.66 4.54
C GLN A 90 6.55 -9.82 3.95
N PRO A 91 6.34 -10.82 3.07
CA PRO A 91 5.01 -11.11 2.55
C PRO A 91 4.24 -11.97 3.57
N HIS A 92 2.94 -11.72 3.68
CA HIS A 92 2.04 -12.44 4.58
C HIS A 92 0.74 -12.81 3.87
N LEU A 93 0.17 -13.96 4.26
CA LEU A 93 -1.18 -14.38 3.89
C LEU A 93 -2.06 -14.39 5.13
N PHE A 94 -3.32 -14.03 4.95
CA PHE A 94 -4.35 -14.15 5.98
C PHE A 94 -5.70 -14.37 5.31
N ARG A 95 -6.68 -14.86 6.06
CA ARG A 95 -8.06 -14.95 5.60
C ARG A 95 -8.88 -13.89 6.28
N ASP A 96 -9.70 -13.19 5.50
CA ASP A 96 -10.72 -12.32 6.07
C ASP A 96 -11.80 -13.20 6.73
N PRO A 97 -12.10 -13.01 8.03
CA PRO A 97 -13.02 -13.88 8.75
C PRO A 97 -14.48 -13.73 8.31
N GLU A 98 -14.87 -12.58 7.75
CA GLU A 98 -16.26 -12.30 7.35
C GLU A 98 -16.59 -12.89 5.97
N THR A 99 -15.67 -12.78 5.02
CA THR A 99 -15.88 -13.22 3.62
C THR A 99 -15.20 -14.55 3.29
N GLY A 100 -14.24 -14.99 4.11
CA GLY A 100 -13.41 -16.17 3.84
C GLY A 100 -12.36 -15.96 2.73
N LEU A 101 -12.32 -14.78 2.10
CA LEU A 101 -11.38 -14.45 1.04
C LEU A 101 -9.93 -14.56 1.53
N LEU A 102 -9.08 -15.12 0.68
CA LEU A 102 -7.64 -15.16 0.95
C LEU A 102 -7.04 -13.81 0.59
N CYS A 103 -6.40 -13.18 1.57
CA CYS A 103 -5.76 -11.88 1.48
C CYS A 103 -4.24 -11.99 1.58
N LYS A 104 -3.55 -10.97 1.07
CA LYS A 104 -2.09 -10.84 1.16
C LYS A 104 -1.67 -9.41 1.46
N CYS A 105 -0.57 -9.26 2.18
CA CYS A 105 0.12 -7.99 2.32
C CYS A 105 1.63 -8.20 2.33
N GLN A 106 2.39 -7.13 2.10
CA GLN A 106 3.83 -7.11 2.27
C GLN A 106 4.17 -5.84 3.03
N THR A 107 4.73 -5.99 4.23
CA THR A 107 5.08 -4.86 5.09
C THR A 107 6.49 -4.39 4.76
N ASP A 108 6.72 -3.08 4.66
CA ASP A 108 8.06 -2.51 4.56
C ASP A 108 8.95 -2.96 5.72
N LEU A 109 8.44 -2.83 6.95
CA LEU A 109 9.11 -3.22 8.18
C LEU A 109 8.11 -3.82 9.17
N ARG A 110 8.45 -5.00 9.71
CA ARG A 110 7.74 -5.62 10.83
C ARG A 110 8.69 -5.83 12.01
N LEU A 111 8.30 -5.32 13.18
CA LEU A 111 9.08 -5.38 14.41
C LEU A 111 8.41 -6.29 15.44
N ARG A 112 9.12 -6.56 16.55
CA ARG A 112 8.60 -7.30 17.69
C ARG A 112 7.38 -6.60 18.30
N HIS A 113 6.57 -7.37 19.02
CA HIS A 113 5.35 -6.90 19.70
C HIS A 113 4.27 -6.31 18.75
N GLY A 114 4.30 -6.70 17.47
CA GLY A 114 3.24 -6.37 16.52
C GLY A 114 3.26 -4.92 16.03
N LEU A 115 4.45 -4.29 15.96
CA LEU A 115 4.62 -2.99 15.30
C LEU A 115 4.91 -3.20 13.80
N ILE A 116 4.11 -2.54 12.96
CA ILE A 116 4.35 -2.39 11.53
C ILE A 116 4.79 -0.95 11.26
N VAL A 117 5.80 -0.78 10.42
CA VAL A 117 6.21 0.53 9.92
C VAL A 117 6.15 0.50 8.39
N ASP A 118 5.45 1.45 7.80
CA ASP A 118 5.33 1.64 6.36
C ASP A 118 5.94 3.00 5.98
N ILE A 119 6.90 2.99 5.05
CA ILE A 119 7.67 4.17 4.67
C ILE A 119 7.08 4.76 3.40
N LYS A 120 6.67 6.02 3.46
CA LYS A 120 6.08 6.74 2.33
C LYS A 120 7.03 7.83 1.84
N THR A 121 7.11 8.02 0.52
CA THR A 121 7.64 9.29 -0.02
C THR A 121 6.49 10.28 -0.13
N THR A 122 6.73 11.56 0.16
CA THR A 122 5.67 12.57 0.18
C THR A 122 6.11 13.92 -0.39
N ARG A 123 5.15 14.67 -0.92
CA ARG A 123 5.32 16.08 -1.32
C ARG A 123 4.99 17.05 -0.17
N ALA A 124 4.49 16.54 0.96
CA ALA A 124 4.09 17.34 2.11
C ALA A 124 5.26 18.19 2.63
N ARG A 125 5.03 19.48 2.83
CA ARG A 125 6.01 20.41 3.41
C ARG A 125 5.88 20.53 4.92
N THR A 126 4.72 20.15 5.46
CA THR A 126 4.40 20.21 6.89
C THR A 126 3.80 18.89 7.36
N TYR A 127 3.75 18.69 8.67
CA TYR A 127 3.09 17.52 9.26
C TYR A 127 1.59 17.45 8.90
N GLN A 128 0.89 18.60 8.93
CA GLN A 128 -0.52 18.66 8.56
C GLN A 128 -0.75 18.22 7.10
N GLN A 129 0.09 18.68 6.17
CA GLN A 129 0.03 18.25 4.78
C GLN A 129 0.34 16.75 4.62
N PHE A 130 1.15 16.18 5.51
CA PHE A 130 1.40 14.75 5.51
C PHE A 130 0.17 13.96 5.95
N LEU A 131 -0.57 14.43 6.96
CA LEU A 131 -1.85 13.84 7.35
C LEU A 131 -2.90 13.94 6.23
N GLU A 132 -3.00 15.10 5.56
CA GLU A 132 -3.86 15.28 4.38
C GLU A 132 -3.48 14.31 3.25
N CYS A 133 -2.19 14.05 3.04
CA CYS A 133 -1.74 13.03 2.08
C CYS A 133 -2.17 11.62 2.53
N CYS A 134 -2.15 11.32 3.83
CA CYS A 134 -2.59 10.01 4.33
C CYS A 134 -4.07 9.76 4.04
N GLU A 135 -4.92 10.78 4.20
CA GLU A 135 -6.33 10.73 3.82
C GLU A 135 -6.50 10.61 2.30
N LEU A 136 -5.85 11.50 1.52
CA LEU A 136 -5.97 11.54 0.07
C LEU A 136 -5.56 10.23 -0.61
N TYR A 137 -4.51 9.58 -0.10
CA TYR A 137 -4.02 8.32 -0.64
C TYR A 137 -4.59 7.09 0.06
N GLN A 138 -5.61 7.26 0.91
CA GLN A 138 -6.32 6.20 1.61
C GLN A 138 -5.37 5.26 2.37
N TYR A 139 -4.40 5.83 3.08
CA TYR A 139 -3.51 5.06 3.96
C TYR A 139 -4.24 4.55 5.20
N ASP A 140 -5.42 5.09 5.50
CA ASP A 140 -6.40 4.55 6.46
C ASP A 140 -6.72 3.09 6.14
N ARG A 141 -7.11 2.82 4.88
CA ARG A 141 -7.47 1.50 4.39
C ARG A 141 -6.31 0.53 4.53
N GLN A 142 -5.11 0.96 4.11
CA GLN A 142 -3.91 0.14 4.24
C GLN A 142 -3.59 -0.19 5.70
N THR A 143 -3.65 0.82 6.57
CA THR A 143 -3.37 0.70 8.01
C THR A 143 -4.31 -0.32 8.65
N ALA A 144 -5.62 -0.16 8.45
CA ALA A 144 -6.63 -1.08 8.99
C ALA A 144 -6.46 -2.50 8.46
N PHE A 145 -6.32 -2.66 7.13
CA PHE A 145 -6.15 -3.96 6.48
C PHE A 145 -4.93 -4.73 7.01
N TYR A 146 -3.83 -4.03 7.31
CA TYR A 146 -2.59 -4.65 7.78
C TYR A 146 -2.65 -4.94 9.28
N LEU A 147 -3.25 -4.05 10.07
CA LEU A 147 -3.48 -4.26 11.51
C LEU A 147 -4.34 -5.50 11.73
N ASP A 148 -5.50 -5.56 11.07
CA ASP A 148 -6.47 -6.63 11.26
C ASP A 148 -5.94 -7.96 10.68
N GLY A 149 -5.39 -7.92 9.46
CA GLY A 149 -4.90 -9.13 8.78
C GLY A 149 -3.71 -9.80 9.47
N LEU A 150 -2.86 -9.03 10.16
CA LEU A 150 -1.68 -9.56 10.85
C LEU A 150 -1.83 -9.62 12.38
N ASN A 151 -3.01 -9.29 12.91
CA ASN A 151 -3.26 -9.08 14.34
C ASN A 151 -2.16 -8.21 14.98
N ALA A 152 -1.75 -7.17 14.26
CA ALA A 152 -0.75 -6.23 14.72
C ALA A 152 -1.37 -5.23 15.71
N LYS A 153 -0.54 -4.64 16.57
CA LYS A 153 -0.99 -3.76 17.66
C LYS A 153 -0.70 -2.29 17.38
N ARG A 154 0.33 -2.03 16.58
CA ARG A 154 0.80 -0.67 16.29
C ARG A 154 1.13 -0.54 14.82
N PHE A 155 0.85 0.63 14.27
CA PHE A 155 1.19 0.97 12.90
C PHE A 155 1.78 2.36 12.83
N VAL A 156 2.89 2.52 12.12
CA VAL A 156 3.54 3.82 11.90
C VAL A 156 3.68 4.06 10.40
N LEU A 157 3.17 5.21 9.96
CA LEU A 157 3.45 5.78 8.66
C LEU A 157 4.65 6.74 8.80
N LEU A 158 5.76 6.41 8.13
CA LEU A 158 6.97 7.21 8.13
C LEU A 158 7.13 7.92 6.77
N GLY A 159 6.71 9.18 6.70
CA GLY A 159 6.75 9.97 5.46
C GLY A 159 8.06 10.72 5.28
N VAL A 160 8.80 10.52 4.18
CA VAL A 160 9.99 11.32 3.84
C VAL A 160 9.69 12.26 2.66
N GLN A 161 10.06 13.54 2.80
CA GLN A 161 9.91 14.51 1.72
C GLN A 161 10.72 14.13 0.48
N LYS A 162 10.12 14.32 -0.70
CA LYS A 162 10.79 14.09 -1.99
C LYS A 162 11.85 15.15 -2.33
N THR A 163 11.77 16.33 -1.71
CA THR A 163 12.66 17.47 -1.94
C THR A 163 13.39 17.85 -0.65
N ALA A 164 14.54 18.52 -0.77
CA ALA A 164 15.26 19.07 0.37
C ALA A 164 14.31 19.94 1.25
N PRO A 165 14.42 19.88 2.59
CA PRO A 165 15.49 19.25 3.37
C PRO A 165 15.30 17.75 3.64
N PHE A 166 14.39 17.05 2.93
CA PHE A 166 14.10 15.62 3.12
C PHE A 166 13.58 15.32 4.54
N GLN A 167 12.75 16.22 5.09
CA GLN A 167 12.16 16.04 6.42
C GLN A 167 11.39 14.71 6.50
N VAL A 168 11.46 14.08 7.67
CA VAL A 168 10.76 12.84 7.98
C VAL A 168 9.61 13.14 8.95
N PHE A 169 8.41 12.74 8.58
CA PHE A 169 7.19 12.82 9.36
C PHE A 169 6.87 11.46 9.98
N TYR A 170 6.45 11.47 11.25
CA TYR A 170 6.04 10.29 11.99
C TYR A 170 4.56 10.39 12.32
N PHE A 171 3.75 9.45 11.84
CA PHE A 171 2.35 9.35 12.21
C PHE A 171 2.06 7.93 12.70
N GLU A 172 1.54 7.80 13.92
CA GLU A 172 1.12 6.54 14.53
C GLU A 172 -0.39 6.57 14.78
N PRO A 173 -1.22 6.08 13.85
CA PRO A 173 -2.67 6.11 14.00
C PRO A 173 -3.17 5.35 15.24
N THR A 174 -2.41 4.38 15.75
CA THR A 174 -2.80 3.61 16.94
C THR A 174 -2.57 4.34 18.27
N ALA A 175 -1.99 5.54 18.26
CA ALA A 175 -1.55 6.22 19.48
C ALA A 175 -2.64 7.02 20.21
N ASP A 176 -3.67 7.50 19.51
CA ASP A 176 -4.69 8.38 20.07
C ASP A 176 -6.07 8.18 19.43
N ALA A 177 -7.08 8.85 19.96
CA ALA A 177 -8.46 8.71 19.50
C ALA A 177 -8.67 9.18 18.05
N MET A 178 -7.96 10.22 17.61
CA MET A 178 -8.06 10.75 16.26
C MET A 178 -7.49 9.76 15.24
N GLY A 179 -6.33 9.18 15.54
CA GLY A 179 -5.74 8.12 14.74
C GLY A 179 -6.58 6.84 14.75
N ASN A 180 -7.24 6.51 15.86
CA ASN A 180 -8.18 5.38 15.87
C ASN A 180 -9.38 5.62 14.95
N ALA A 181 -9.93 6.84 14.92
CA ALA A 181 -10.99 7.19 13.96
C ALA A 181 -10.53 7.08 12.49
N PHE A 182 -9.26 7.41 12.20
CA PHE A 182 -8.63 7.15 10.89
C PHE A 182 -8.61 5.65 10.58
N ILE A 183 -8.24 4.79 11.54
CA ILE A 183 -8.25 3.34 11.35
C ILE A 183 -9.68 2.80 11.11
N GLU A 184 -10.67 3.25 11.88
CA GLU A 184 -12.06 2.78 11.72
C GLU A 184 -12.63 3.11 10.32
N GLN A 185 -12.39 4.33 9.81
CA GLN A 185 -12.80 4.71 8.46
C GLN A 185 -12.16 3.80 7.39
N GLY A 186 -10.87 3.52 7.53
CA GLY A 186 -10.15 2.58 6.68
C GLY A 186 -10.72 1.16 6.76
N ARG A 187 -11.12 0.72 7.96
CA ARG A 187 -11.70 -0.59 8.23
C ARG A 187 -13.04 -0.76 7.54
N GLU A 188 -13.95 0.20 7.71
CA GLU A 188 -15.24 0.22 7.03
C GLU A 188 -15.07 0.13 5.50
N ARG A 189 -14.12 0.91 4.95
CA ARG A 189 -13.85 0.91 3.51
C ARG A 189 -13.36 -0.45 3.02
N TYR A 190 -12.33 -1.05 3.62
CA TYR A 190 -11.80 -2.33 3.12
C TYR A 190 -12.81 -3.47 3.30
N LYS A 191 -13.54 -3.51 4.43
CA LYS A 191 -14.56 -4.54 4.68
C LYS A 191 -15.68 -4.47 3.66
N ARG A 192 -16.18 -3.26 3.36
CA ARG A 192 -17.18 -3.05 2.31
C ARG A 192 -16.68 -3.53 0.95
N LEU A 193 -15.43 -3.22 0.59
CA LEU A 193 -14.85 -3.66 -0.67
C LEU A 193 -14.69 -5.18 -0.74
N LEU A 194 -14.23 -5.84 0.33
CA LEU A 194 -14.16 -7.31 0.39
C LEU A 194 -15.54 -7.96 0.26
N ALA A 195 -16.55 -7.44 0.95
CA ALA A 195 -17.91 -7.96 0.90
C ALA A 195 -18.53 -7.85 -0.50
N LEU A 196 -18.25 -6.76 -1.22
CA LEU A 196 -18.66 -6.58 -2.62
C LEU A 196 -17.85 -7.49 -3.55
N LEU A 197 -16.53 -7.58 -3.34
CA LEU A 197 -15.64 -8.39 -4.17
C LEU A 197 -15.97 -9.88 -4.08
N ALA A 198 -16.32 -10.37 -2.89
CA ALA A 198 -16.76 -11.75 -2.65
C ALA A 198 -18.01 -12.14 -3.46
N LYS A 199 -18.81 -11.16 -3.89
CA LYS A 199 -20.03 -11.34 -4.69
C LYS A 199 -19.81 -11.02 -6.17
N SER A 200 -18.58 -10.73 -6.57
CA SER A 200 -18.24 -10.29 -7.93
C SER A 200 -17.42 -11.33 -8.68
N SER A 201 -17.40 -11.23 -10.01
CA SER A 201 -16.49 -11.97 -10.89
C SER A 201 -15.19 -11.21 -11.18
N PHE A 202 -14.94 -10.09 -10.48
CA PHE A 202 -13.78 -9.24 -10.70
C PHE A 202 -12.48 -10.01 -10.37
N GLN A 203 -11.52 -9.95 -11.29
CA GLN A 203 -10.19 -10.50 -11.08
C GLN A 203 -9.16 -9.38 -11.10
N PRO A 204 -8.36 -9.21 -10.02
CA PRO A 204 -7.31 -8.21 -10.00
C PRO A 204 -6.28 -8.43 -11.11
N SER A 205 -5.85 -7.36 -11.75
CA SER A 205 -4.86 -7.44 -12.85
C SER A 205 -3.51 -7.96 -12.37
N SER A 206 -3.20 -7.80 -11.08
CA SER A 206 -1.95 -8.28 -10.46
C SER A 206 -1.81 -9.81 -10.49
N TRP A 207 -2.92 -10.55 -10.63
CA TRP A 207 -2.93 -12.02 -10.63
C TRP A 207 -2.63 -12.61 -12.01
N ALA A 208 -2.68 -11.81 -13.07
CA ALA A 208 -2.34 -12.27 -14.40
C ALA A 208 -0.83 -12.55 -14.48
N THR A 209 -0.43 -13.81 -14.36
CA THR A 209 0.89 -14.26 -14.83
C THR A 209 1.04 -13.95 -16.32
N ALA A 210 2.29 -13.74 -16.76
CA ALA A 210 2.77 -13.37 -18.11
C ALA A 210 2.38 -14.31 -19.29
N ALA A 211 1.24 -15.00 -19.23
CA ALA A 211 0.72 -15.93 -20.23
C ALA A 211 -0.58 -15.44 -20.91
N ALA A 212 -0.83 -14.12 -20.93
CA ALA A 212 -1.92 -13.54 -21.71
C ALA A 212 -1.45 -12.25 -22.40
N SER A 213 -0.51 -12.37 -23.33
CA SER A 213 -0.32 -11.38 -24.39
C SER A 213 -1.50 -11.46 -25.36
N THR A 214 -2.66 -10.98 -24.96
CA THR A 214 -3.69 -10.54 -25.90
C THR A 214 -4.55 -9.46 -25.23
N PRO A 215 -4.58 -8.22 -25.75
CA PRO A 215 -5.51 -7.23 -25.26
C PRO A 215 -6.90 -7.63 -25.74
N ARG A 216 -7.71 -8.28 -24.90
CA ARG A 216 -9.16 -8.33 -25.15
C ARG A 216 -9.81 -7.11 -24.52
N TYR A 217 -9.69 -5.99 -25.22
CA TYR A 217 -10.82 -5.08 -25.30
C TYR A 217 -11.94 -5.84 -26.00
N ARG A 218 -12.97 -6.25 -25.26
CA ARG A 218 -14.29 -6.44 -25.84
C ARG A 218 -15.27 -5.67 -24.98
N ASN A 219 -15.73 -4.58 -25.55
CA ASN A 219 -17.02 -3.99 -25.24
C ASN A 219 -18.06 -5.11 -25.18
N ALA A 220 -18.68 -5.28 -24.02
CA ALA A 220 -19.98 -5.90 -23.91
C ALA A 220 -20.90 -4.83 -23.32
N ILE A 221 -21.40 -3.98 -24.21
CA ILE A 221 -22.71 -3.34 -24.03
C ILE A 221 -23.71 -4.49 -24.13
N VAL A 222 -24.38 -4.83 -23.03
CA VAL A 222 -25.83 -5.14 -23.07
C VAL A 222 -26.45 -4.94 -21.68
N ASP A 223 -27.43 -4.03 -21.68
CA ASP A 223 -28.68 -4.00 -20.91
C ASP A 223 -28.71 -3.67 -19.40
N ASN A 224 -29.14 -2.41 -19.17
CA ASN A 224 -30.25 -2.02 -18.31
C ASN A 224 -30.37 -2.71 -16.94
N VAL A 225 -29.94 -2.01 -15.88
CA VAL A 225 -30.83 -1.39 -14.89
C VAL A 225 -29.99 -0.35 -14.15
N VAL A 226 -30.41 0.91 -14.17
CA VAL A 226 -29.95 1.94 -13.23
C VAL A 226 -30.85 1.84 -12.01
N PRO A 227 -30.34 1.56 -10.80
CA PRO A 227 -30.98 2.01 -9.58
C PRO A 227 -30.20 3.21 -9.05
N ASN A 228 -30.90 4.34 -9.06
CA ASN A 228 -30.67 5.59 -8.33
C ASN A 228 -29.37 5.74 -7.54
N ARG A 229 -28.64 6.80 -7.91
CA ARG A 229 -27.80 7.58 -7.00
C ARG A 229 -28.56 7.83 -5.69
N VAL A 230 -28.03 7.34 -4.59
CA VAL A 230 -28.29 7.93 -3.27
C VAL A 230 -26.96 8.50 -2.80
N TYR A 231 -26.89 9.83 -2.84
CA TYR A 231 -25.97 10.58 -1.98
C TYR A 231 -26.58 10.58 -0.59
N VAL A 232 -26.01 9.79 0.34
CA VAL A 232 -25.85 10.10 1.77
C VAL A 232 -24.64 9.31 2.25
#